data_AF-A0A7W7HJ96-F1
#
_entry.id   AF-A0A7W7HJ96-F1
#
_cell.length_a   1.000
_cell.length_b   1.000
_cell.length_c   1.000
_cell.angle_alpha   90.00
_cell.angle_beta   90.00
_cell.angle_gamma   90.00
#
_symmetry.space_group_name_H-M   'P 1'
#
loop_
_entity.id
_entity.type
_entity.pdbx_description
1 polymer ?
#
loop_
_entity_poly.entity_id
_entity_poly.type
_entity_poly.pdbx_seq_one_letter_code
_entity_poly.pdbx_strand_id
1 'polypeptide(L)'
;MTKTRTAWTVAALLCGTLLSGCGGALDGSDEDHFQQAMDYAKCLRENGIPNAPDPVREDNGVGMELPKVDDAVLKKAEEACRDKQPQGDAGDSDPVDPAKVTAWATCMRGKLPKFPDPEVEGNTIKIILTGTGIEPDSSQFKDAREACDSQDPGGNTHFEDLD
;
A
#
# COMPACT_ATOMS: atom_id res chain seq x y z
N MET A 1 -6.63 -79.59 4.13
CA MET A 1 -5.61 -78.55 3.92
C MET A 1 -6.16 -77.25 4.50
N THR A 2 -5.62 -76.87 5.65
CA THR A 2 -5.96 -75.66 6.40
C THR A 2 -5.32 -74.43 5.75
N LYS A 3 -6.10 -73.37 5.54
CA LYS A 3 -5.55 -72.03 5.32
C LYS A 3 -6.41 -71.01 6.05
N THR A 4 -5.98 -70.73 7.27
CA THR A 4 -6.32 -69.54 8.05
C THR A 4 -5.83 -68.29 7.31
N ARG A 5 -6.57 -67.17 7.42
CA ARG A 5 -6.07 -65.92 8.02
C ARG A 5 -7.08 -64.76 8.02
N THR A 6 -7.56 -64.48 9.23
CA THR A 6 -7.67 -63.15 9.87
C THR A 6 -8.51 -62.04 9.22
N ALA A 7 -9.64 -61.80 9.89
CA ALA A 7 -10.51 -60.64 9.82
C ALA A 7 -9.77 -59.33 10.16
N TRP A 8 -10.19 -58.25 9.50
CA TRP A 8 -9.98 -56.86 9.94
C TRP A 8 -11.32 -56.14 9.83
N THR A 9 -11.87 -55.76 10.98
CA THR A 9 -13.00 -54.83 11.13
C THR A 9 -12.58 -53.75 12.11
N VAL A 10 -12.34 -52.52 11.63
CA VAL A 10 -12.32 -51.24 12.37
C VAL A 10 -12.33 -50.16 11.26
N ALA A 11 -13.01 -49.03 11.26
CA ALA A 11 -14.16 -48.48 11.97
C ALA A 11 -14.61 -47.24 11.16
N ALA A 12 -15.86 -46.84 11.34
CA ALA A 12 -16.44 -45.63 10.77
C ALA A 12 -15.80 -44.33 11.34
N LEU A 13 -16.21 -43.21 10.71
CA LEU A 13 -15.99 -41.78 11.04
C LEU A 13 -14.81 -41.10 10.36
N LEU A 14 -15.08 -40.47 9.21
CA LEU A 14 -14.44 -39.21 8.86
C LEU A 14 -15.51 -38.16 8.54
N CYS A 15 -15.52 -37.13 9.38
CA CYS A 15 -16.37 -35.95 9.34
C CYS A 15 -16.43 -35.31 7.95
N GLY A 16 -17.63 -34.98 7.53
CA GLY A 16 -17.82 -33.84 6.65
C GLY A 16 -17.44 -32.55 7.38
N THR A 17 -16.72 -31.66 6.71
CA THR A 17 -16.97 -30.22 6.70
C THR A 17 -16.25 -29.66 5.48
N LEU A 18 -17.04 -29.28 4.48
CA LEU A 18 -16.60 -28.34 3.45
C LEU A 18 -16.50 -26.97 4.13
N LEU A 19 -15.33 -26.66 4.69
CA LEU A 19 -14.97 -25.29 5.03
C LEU A 19 -14.32 -24.66 3.79
N SER A 20 -15.15 -24.22 2.85
CA SER A 20 -14.82 -23.03 2.07
C SER A 20 -14.88 -21.86 3.05
N GLY A 21 -13.72 -21.32 3.41
CA GLY A 21 -13.67 -20.24 4.40
C GLY A 21 -12.25 -19.78 4.73
N CYS A 22 -11.67 -19.00 3.84
CA CYS A 22 -10.94 -17.75 4.08
C CYS A 22 -10.63 -17.22 2.68
N GLY A 23 -11.38 -16.28 2.08
CA GLY A 23 -11.71 -15.02 2.70
C GLY A 23 -10.42 -14.29 3.01
N GLY A 24 -9.59 -14.03 1.99
CA GLY A 24 -8.42 -13.17 2.11
C GLY A 24 -8.90 -11.78 2.52
N ALA A 25 -8.86 -11.52 3.82
CA ALA A 25 -9.00 -10.18 4.35
C ALA A 25 -7.71 -9.44 4.05
N LEU A 26 -7.88 -8.34 3.33
CA LEU A 26 -6.89 -7.37 2.93
C LEU A 26 -6.39 -6.66 4.20
N ASP A 27 -5.31 -7.18 4.78
CA ASP A 27 -4.46 -6.48 5.73
C ASP A 27 -3.09 -7.13 5.59
N GLY A 28 -2.39 -6.78 4.51
CA GLY A 28 -0.99 -7.18 4.37
C GLY A 28 -0.23 -6.53 5.52
N SER A 29 0.45 -7.33 6.32
CA SER A 29 1.32 -6.78 7.35
C SER A 29 2.46 -5.98 6.70
N ASP A 30 3.12 -5.08 7.46
CA ASP A 30 4.33 -4.39 6.98
C ASP A 30 5.38 -5.34 6.38
N GLU A 31 5.39 -6.59 6.86
CA GLU A 31 6.23 -7.67 6.31
C GLU A 31 5.80 -8.09 4.91
N ASP A 32 4.50 -8.23 4.66
CA ASP A 32 3.96 -8.61 3.35
C ASP A 32 4.21 -7.51 2.31
N HIS A 33 4.01 -6.25 2.70
CA HIS A 33 4.31 -5.10 1.84
C HIS A 33 5.81 -5.00 1.53
N PHE A 34 6.67 -5.22 2.53
CA PHE A 34 8.12 -5.23 2.34
C PHE A 34 8.56 -6.38 1.43
N GLN A 35 7.99 -7.58 1.62
CA GLN A 35 8.31 -8.73 0.79
C GLN A 35 7.83 -8.56 -0.66
N GLN A 36 6.68 -7.92 -0.87
CA GLN A 36 6.21 -7.58 -2.22
C GLN A 36 7.16 -6.59 -2.91
N ALA A 37 7.62 -5.56 -2.20
CA ALA A 37 8.60 -4.61 -2.73
C ALA A 37 9.94 -5.29 -3.07
N MET A 38 10.37 -6.27 -2.28
CA MET A 38 11.56 -7.09 -2.57
C MET A 38 11.41 -7.88 -3.87
N ASP A 39 10.25 -8.50 -4.07
CA ASP A 39 9.95 -9.26 -5.29
C ASP A 39 9.93 -8.34 -6.53
N TYR A 40 9.44 -7.11 -6.37
CA TYR A 40 9.48 -6.08 -7.41
C TYR A 40 10.91 -5.67 -7.77
N ALA A 41 11.75 -5.34 -6.78
CA ALA A 41 13.16 -4.99 -6.99
C ALA A 41 13.90 -6.07 -7.76
N LYS A 42 13.69 -7.33 -7.36
CA LYS A 42 14.26 -8.49 -8.05
C LYS A 42 13.81 -8.57 -9.50
N CYS A 43 12.52 -8.39 -9.75
CA CYS A 43 11.98 -8.42 -11.11
C CYS A 43 12.58 -7.31 -11.99
N LEU A 44 12.74 -6.09 -11.47
CA LEU A 44 13.37 -4.99 -12.21
C LEU A 44 14.82 -5.33 -12.60
N ARG A 45 15.57 -5.96 -11.69
CA ARG A 45 16.94 -6.44 -11.98
C ARG A 45 16.96 -7.48 -13.11
N GLU A 46 15.98 -8.37 -13.14
CA GLU A 46 15.84 -9.39 -14.17
C GLU A 46 15.35 -8.79 -15.52
N ASN A 47 14.70 -7.62 -15.50
CA ASN A 47 14.04 -7.01 -16.67
C ASN A 47 14.67 -5.72 -17.20
N GLY A 48 15.96 -5.48 -16.92
CA GLY A 48 16.74 -4.43 -17.59
C GLY A 48 17.22 -3.30 -16.68
N ILE A 49 16.91 -3.35 -15.38
CA ILE A 49 17.41 -2.42 -14.36
C ILE A 49 18.30 -3.21 -13.37
N PRO A 50 19.47 -3.73 -13.79
CA PRO A 50 20.29 -4.64 -12.97
C PRO A 50 20.78 -4.03 -11.65
N ASN A 51 20.78 -2.70 -11.56
CA ASN A 51 21.19 -1.94 -10.38
C ASN A 51 19.99 -1.41 -9.58
N ALA A 52 18.77 -1.94 -9.78
CA ALA A 52 17.64 -1.60 -8.92
C ALA A 52 17.98 -2.00 -7.47
N PRO A 53 17.92 -1.06 -6.52
CA PRO A 53 18.25 -1.34 -5.13
C PRO A 53 17.17 -2.18 -4.46
N ASP A 54 17.53 -2.83 -3.36
CA ASP A 54 16.56 -3.46 -2.49
C ASP A 54 15.81 -2.37 -1.68
N PRO A 55 14.50 -2.54 -1.42
CA PRO A 55 13.72 -1.60 -0.62
C PRO A 55 14.21 -1.50 0.82
N VAL A 56 13.97 -0.34 1.43
CA VAL A 56 14.25 -0.07 2.84
C VAL A 56 12.94 0.19 3.59
N ARG A 57 12.94 -0.10 4.89
CA ARG A 57 11.84 0.28 5.78
C ARG A 57 12.05 1.73 6.22
N GLU A 58 11.01 2.52 6.08
CA GLU A 58 10.96 3.93 6.47
C GLU A 58 9.84 4.14 7.48
N ASP A 59 9.84 5.28 8.18
CA ASP A 59 8.84 5.59 9.21
C ASP A 59 7.41 5.62 8.66
N ASN A 60 7.26 5.81 7.34
CA ASN A 60 6.00 5.88 6.61
C ASN A 60 5.83 4.78 5.55
N GLY A 61 6.52 3.64 5.69
CA GLY A 61 6.31 2.46 4.84
C GLY A 61 7.58 1.89 4.22
N VAL A 62 7.51 1.54 2.93
CA VAL A 62 8.61 0.89 2.20
C VAL A 62 9.12 1.80 1.10
N GLY A 63 10.37 2.26 1.23
CA GLY A 63 11.03 3.15 0.28
C GLY A 63 11.90 2.38 -0.73
N MET A 64 11.87 2.82 -1.99
CA MET A 64 12.79 2.34 -3.04
C MET A 64 13.02 3.45 -4.06
N GLU A 65 14.26 3.91 -4.17
CA GLU A 65 14.65 4.91 -5.18
C GLU A 65 15.34 4.22 -6.36
N LEU A 66 14.71 4.24 -7.53
CA LEU A 66 15.28 3.63 -8.73
C LEU A 66 16.41 4.49 -9.32
N PRO A 67 17.48 3.88 -9.83
CA PRO A 67 18.51 4.62 -10.54
C PRO A 67 17.94 5.21 -11.83
N LYS A 68 18.50 6.34 -12.26
CA LYS A 68 18.15 6.92 -13.57
C LYS A 68 18.54 5.96 -14.69
N VAL A 69 17.54 5.49 -15.43
CA VAL A 69 17.68 4.63 -16.62
C VAL A 69 16.93 5.25 -17.80
N ASP A 70 17.09 4.70 -18.99
CA ASP A 70 16.30 5.11 -20.15
C ASP A 70 14.81 4.80 -19.93
N ASP A 71 13.93 5.73 -20.29
CA ASP A 71 12.47 5.60 -20.10
C ASP A 71 11.90 4.33 -20.77
N ALA A 72 12.44 3.96 -21.93
CA ALA A 72 12.03 2.75 -22.63
C ALA A 72 12.41 1.47 -21.87
N VAL A 73 13.52 1.49 -21.14
CA VAL A 73 13.96 0.37 -20.28
C VAL A 73 13.09 0.31 -19.04
N LEU A 74 12.85 1.46 -18.40
CA LEU A 74 11.98 1.56 -17.24
C LEU A 74 10.58 1.03 -17.56
N LYS A 75 9.93 1.58 -18.59
CA LYS A 75 8.58 1.18 -19.00
C LYS A 75 8.48 -0.33 -19.29
N LYS A 76 9.46 -0.88 -20.02
CA LYS A 76 9.48 -2.32 -20.32
C LYS A 76 9.61 -3.16 -19.04
N ALA A 77 10.47 -2.74 -18.12
CA ALA A 77 10.66 -3.44 -16.85
C ALA A 77 9.41 -3.36 -15.98
N GLU A 78 8.78 -2.18 -15.86
CA GLU A 78 7.52 -1.98 -15.14
C GLU A 78 6.38 -2.83 -15.72
N GLU A 79 6.23 -2.85 -17.05
CA GLU A 79 5.23 -3.70 -17.72
C GLU A 79 5.47 -5.18 -17.44
N ALA A 80 6.72 -5.64 -17.47
CA ALA A 80 7.09 -7.03 -17.17
C ALA A 80 6.89 -7.38 -15.69
N CYS A 81 7.00 -6.41 -14.79
CA CYS A 81 6.96 -6.58 -13.34
C CYS A 81 5.64 -6.12 -12.70
N ARG A 82 4.62 -5.84 -13.52
CA ARG A 82 3.33 -5.28 -13.09
C ARG A 82 2.61 -6.12 -12.03
N ASP A 83 2.75 -7.44 -12.06
CA ASP A 83 2.15 -8.35 -11.08
C ASP A 83 2.83 -8.28 -9.69
N LYS A 84 4.06 -7.75 -9.65
CA LYS A 84 4.88 -7.63 -8.45
C LYS A 84 4.98 -6.19 -7.96
N GLN A 85 4.54 -5.23 -8.77
CA GLN A 85 4.58 -3.83 -8.44
C GLN A 85 3.87 -3.63 -7.09
N PRO A 86 4.56 -3.07 -6.07
CA PRO A 86 3.90 -2.68 -4.85
C PRO A 86 2.84 -1.67 -5.25
N GLN A 87 1.59 -2.02 -5.00
CA GLN A 87 0.52 -1.05 -5.10
C GLN A 87 0.79 -0.08 -3.94
N GLY A 88 1.13 1.18 -4.25
CA GLY A 88 0.76 2.26 -3.34
C GLY A 88 -0.75 2.22 -3.17
N ASP A 89 -1.30 2.89 -2.16
CA ASP A 89 -2.73 2.86 -1.76
C ASP A 89 -3.75 3.31 -2.84
N ALA A 90 -3.34 3.36 -4.12
CA ALA A 90 -4.14 3.36 -5.32
C ALA A 90 -4.82 1.99 -5.64
N GLY A 91 -4.82 1.03 -4.71
CA GLY A 91 -5.66 -0.16 -4.80
C GLY A 91 -7.04 0.14 -4.24
N ASP A 92 -8.08 0.14 -5.09
CA ASP A 92 -9.52 0.27 -4.75
C ASP A 92 -9.79 0.85 -3.35
N SER A 93 -9.37 2.09 -3.10
CA SER A 93 -9.69 2.71 -1.82
C SER A 93 -11.20 2.85 -1.79
N ASP A 94 -11.83 2.49 -0.67
CA ASP A 94 -13.25 2.79 -0.45
C ASP A 94 -13.53 4.26 -0.85
N PRO A 95 -14.73 4.59 -1.36
CA PRO A 95 -15.10 5.96 -1.66
C PRO A 95 -14.68 6.90 -0.52
N VAL A 96 -13.88 7.91 -0.85
CA VAL A 96 -13.43 8.90 0.14
C VAL A 96 -14.64 9.47 0.87
N ASP A 97 -14.68 9.30 2.19
CA ASP A 97 -15.77 9.83 3.03
C ASP A 97 -15.51 11.33 3.29
N PRO A 98 -16.38 12.24 2.81
CA PRO A 98 -16.22 13.68 3.03
C PRO A 98 -16.14 14.07 4.51
N ALA A 99 -16.75 13.28 5.41
CA ALA A 99 -16.67 13.51 6.85
C ALA A 99 -15.26 13.24 7.39
N LYS A 100 -14.57 12.20 6.89
CA LYS A 100 -13.17 11.92 7.25
C LYS A 100 -12.24 13.01 6.73
N VAL A 101 -12.43 13.45 5.47
CA VAL A 101 -11.66 14.56 4.89
C VAL A 101 -11.79 15.83 5.73
N THR A 102 -13.01 16.15 6.16
CA THR A 102 -13.27 17.32 7.00
C THR A 102 -12.62 17.20 8.39
N ALA A 103 -12.68 16.02 9.00
CA ALA A 103 -12.07 15.75 10.30
C ALA A 103 -10.54 15.89 10.24
N TRP A 104 -9.93 15.29 9.23
CA TRP A 104 -8.50 15.37 8.97
C TRP A 104 -8.04 16.80 8.70
N ALA A 105 -8.71 17.53 7.80
CA ALA A 105 -8.40 18.93 7.51
C ALA A 105 -8.53 19.82 8.75
N THR A 106 -9.49 19.51 9.64
CA THR A 106 -9.63 20.22 10.91
C THR A 106 -8.49 19.93 11.88
N CYS A 107 -8.03 18.69 11.95
CA CYS A 107 -6.84 18.33 12.72
C CYS A 107 -5.60 19.05 12.18
N MET A 108 -5.39 18.99 10.86
CA MET A 108 -4.26 19.66 10.17
C MET A 108 -4.27 21.16 10.42
N ARG A 109 -5.43 21.83 10.32
CA ARG A 109 -5.57 23.26 10.67
C ARG A 109 -5.20 23.58 12.11
N GLY A 110 -5.40 22.64 13.04
CA GLY A 110 -4.97 22.78 14.43
C GLY A 110 -3.45 22.80 14.63
N LYS A 111 -2.69 22.19 13.70
CA LYS A 111 -1.21 22.15 13.70
C LYS A 111 -0.59 23.17 12.74
N LEU A 112 -1.28 23.44 11.64
CA LEU A 112 -0.90 24.28 10.51
C LEU A 112 -2.02 25.30 10.26
N PRO A 113 -2.01 26.47 10.91
CA PRO A 113 -3.15 27.41 10.88
C PRO A 113 -3.57 27.90 9.49
N LYS A 114 -2.70 27.80 8.48
CA LYS A 114 -2.97 28.18 7.09
C LYS A 114 -3.26 26.98 6.18
N PHE A 115 -3.49 25.80 6.75
CA PHE A 115 -3.80 24.61 5.96
C PHE A 115 -5.13 24.82 5.21
N PRO A 116 -5.14 24.67 3.88
CA PRO A 116 -6.30 24.94 3.05
C PRO A 116 -7.35 23.84 3.20
N ASP A 117 -8.57 24.10 2.73
CA ASP A 117 -9.60 23.06 2.67
C ASP A 117 -9.34 22.13 1.47
N PRO A 118 -9.43 20.80 1.62
CA PRO A 118 -9.23 19.86 0.52
C PRO A 118 -10.39 19.83 -0.47
N GLU A 119 -10.08 19.65 -1.75
CA GLU A 119 -11.05 19.38 -2.81
C GLU A 119 -11.14 17.87 -3.09
N VAL A 120 -12.35 17.32 -3.19
CA VAL A 120 -12.56 15.88 -3.42
C VAL A 120 -13.11 15.66 -4.83
N GLU A 121 -12.34 14.94 -5.66
CA GLU A 121 -12.71 14.51 -7.01
C GLU A 121 -12.69 12.98 -7.09
N GLY A 122 -13.85 12.34 -6.94
CA GLY A 122 -13.93 10.88 -6.87
C GLY A 122 -13.20 10.36 -5.62
N ASN A 123 -12.13 9.57 -5.82
CA ASN A 123 -11.25 9.07 -4.76
C ASN A 123 -9.97 9.90 -4.58
N THR A 124 -9.86 11.02 -5.28
CA THR A 124 -8.71 11.92 -5.20
C THR A 124 -9.03 13.09 -4.29
N ILE A 125 -8.11 13.36 -3.37
CA ILE A 125 -8.16 14.51 -2.47
C ILE A 125 -7.04 15.46 -2.90
N LYS A 126 -7.40 16.63 -3.42
CA LYS A 126 -6.47 17.67 -3.86
C LYS A 126 -6.31 18.73 -2.79
N ILE A 127 -5.07 19.10 -2.51
CA ILE A 127 -4.72 20.10 -1.49
C ILE A 127 -3.75 21.09 -2.10
N ILE A 128 -4.22 22.32 -2.29
CA ILE A 128 -3.46 23.40 -2.95
C ILE A 128 -2.70 24.19 -1.88
N LEU A 129 -1.41 23.86 -1.67
CA LEU A 129 -0.57 24.52 -0.68
C LEU A 129 0.04 25.84 -1.19
N THR A 130 -0.04 26.11 -2.49
CA THR A 130 0.47 27.33 -3.11
C THR A 130 -0.07 28.58 -2.42
N GLY A 131 0.82 29.49 -2.01
CA GLY A 131 0.47 30.76 -1.37
C GLY A 131 0.11 30.66 0.12
N THR A 132 0.07 29.46 0.71
CA THR A 132 -0.15 29.27 2.16
C THR A 132 1.15 29.47 2.96
N GLY A 133 2.30 29.23 2.32
CA GLY A 133 3.61 29.20 2.98
C GLY A 133 3.85 27.91 3.79
N ILE A 134 3.08 26.86 3.50
CA ILE A 134 3.27 25.52 4.04
C ILE A 134 4.11 24.74 3.03
N GLU A 135 5.23 24.19 3.50
CA GLU A 135 6.13 23.35 2.71
C GLU A 135 5.83 21.87 3.04
N PRO A 136 5.40 21.04 2.06
CA PRO A 136 4.98 19.66 2.32
C PRO A 136 6.11 18.72 2.75
N ASP A 137 7.36 19.09 2.49
CA ASP A 137 8.56 18.35 2.92
C ASP A 137 9.11 18.80 4.29
N SER A 138 8.58 19.90 4.84
CA SER A 138 9.00 20.45 6.13
C SER A 138 8.70 19.51 7.30
N SER A 139 9.51 19.59 8.36
CA SER A 139 9.27 18.82 9.59
C SER A 139 7.92 19.19 10.22
N GLN A 140 7.53 20.47 10.18
CA GLN A 140 6.25 20.91 10.72
C GLN A 140 5.07 20.23 10.02
N PHE A 141 5.15 20.05 8.71
CA PHE A 141 4.11 19.37 7.94
C PHE A 141 4.07 17.87 8.24
N LYS A 142 5.24 17.21 8.31
CA LYS A 142 5.37 15.80 8.67
C LYS A 142 4.80 15.53 10.08
N ASP A 143 5.20 16.33 11.06
CA ASP A 143 4.70 16.23 12.44
C ASP A 143 3.18 16.44 12.51
N ALA A 144 2.64 17.36 11.70
CA ALA A 144 1.20 17.60 11.64
C ALA A 144 0.44 16.40 11.06
N ARG A 145 0.96 15.77 9.99
CA ARG A 145 0.36 14.57 9.41
C ARG A 145 0.38 13.41 10.40
N GLU A 146 1.53 13.14 11.03
CA GLU A 146 1.67 12.07 12.01
C GLU A 146 0.71 12.26 13.19
N ALA A 147 0.59 13.50 13.70
CA ALA A 147 -0.33 13.80 14.79
C ALA A 147 -1.82 13.66 14.39
N CYS A 148 -2.13 13.68 13.11
CA CYS A 148 -3.48 13.58 12.54
C CYS A 148 -3.75 12.25 11.82
N ASP A 149 -2.83 11.28 11.92
CA ASP A 149 -2.86 9.99 11.22
C ASP A 149 -4.12 9.19 11.54
N SER A 150 -4.57 9.23 12.79
CA SER A 150 -5.84 8.60 13.22
C SER A 150 -7.10 9.17 12.54
N GLN A 151 -7.00 10.29 11.84
CA GLN A 151 -8.09 10.88 11.03
C GLN A 151 -7.85 10.74 9.53
N ASP A 152 -6.80 10.03 9.07
CA ASP A 152 -6.47 9.92 7.65
C ASP A 152 -7.70 9.53 6.82
N PRO A 153 -8.10 10.36 5.82
CA PRO A 153 -9.24 10.06 4.97
C PRO A 153 -8.99 8.89 4.02
N GLY A 154 -7.74 8.41 3.89
CA GLY A 154 -7.34 7.46 2.86
C GLY A 154 -7.51 8.06 1.46
N GLY A 155 -7.57 7.18 0.45
CA GLY A 155 -7.63 7.61 -0.95
C GLY A 155 -6.30 8.20 -1.44
N ASN A 156 -6.31 8.75 -2.65
CA ASN A 156 -5.11 9.31 -3.26
C ASN A 156 -5.00 10.80 -2.92
N THR A 157 -4.25 11.14 -1.86
CA THR A 157 -3.99 12.51 -1.44
C THR A 157 -2.85 13.11 -2.28
N HIS A 158 -3.18 14.12 -3.09
CA HIS A 158 -2.21 14.85 -3.90
C HIS A 158 -2.01 16.26 -3.34
N PHE A 159 -0.76 16.55 -2.97
CA PHE A 159 -0.31 17.89 -2.64
C PHE A 159 0.26 18.51 -3.92
N GLU A 160 -0.47 19.45 -4.52
CA GLU A 160 -0.02 20.14 -5.72
C GLU A 160 0.80 21.36 -5.32
N ASP A 161 2.11 21.24 -5.49
CA ASP A 161 3.02 22.39 -5.60
C ASP A 161 3.14 22.71 -7.10
N LEU A 162 2.34 23.67 -7.58
CA LEU A 162 2.49 24.19 -8.94
C LEU A 162 3.75 25.07 -9.00
N ASP A 163 4.88 24.48 -9.38
CA ASP A 163 6.00 25.18 -10.03
C ASP A 163 5.73 25.39 -11.53
#